data_AF-A0A938E9F1-F1
#
_entry.id   AF-A0A938E9F1-F1
#
_cell.length_a   1.000
_cell.length_b   1.000
_cell.length_c   1.000
_cell.angle_alpha   90.00
_cell.angle_beta   90.00
_cell.angle_gamma   90.00
#
_symmetry.space_group_name_H-M   'P 1'
#
loop_
_entity.id
_entity.type
_entity.pdbx_description
1 polymer ?
#
loop_
_entity_poly.entity_id
_entity_poly.type
_entity_poly.pdbx_seq_one_letter_code
_entity_poly.pdbx_strand_id
1 'polypeptide(L)'
;MWSRSRLWRCIVTRACTGKPSRAWRNDFVASWAGRESEIKPYPDQAVDQFWRGYAGAVEGDLVEGFFPMGQCAAVIDEVLPAARIVDLLAAGAEPAAA
;
A
#
# COMPACT_ATOMS: atom_id res chain seq x y z
N MET A 1 -6.66 20.49 -1.66
CA MET A 1 -6.71 20.14 -0.23
C MET A 1 -7.46 18.82 -0.08
N TRP A 2 -6.74 17.70 0.09
CA TRP A 2 -7.34 16.36 0.13
C TRP A 2 -7.97 16.13 1.51
N SER A 3 -9.28 15.82 1.54
CA SER A 3 -10.05 15.68 2.78
C SER A 3 -9.62 14.45 3.58
N ARG A 4 -9.09 14.68 4.79
CA ARG A 4 -8.45 13.71 5.70
C ARG A 4 -9.38 12.62 6.28
N SER A 5 -10.62 12.45 5.82
CA SER A 5 -11.62 11.76 6.63
C SER A 5 -12.00 10.33 6.22
N ARG A 6 -11.77 9.85 4.98
CA ARG A 6 -12.27 8.51 4.58
C ARG A 6 -11.41 7.69 3.60
N LEU A 7 -10.36 8.25 3.01
CA LEU A 7 -9.72 7.64 1.83
C LEU A 7 -8.42 6.88 2.11
N TRP A 8 -7.81 7.03 3.30
CA TRP A 8 -6.48 6.45 3.60
C TRP A 8 -6.50 5.06 4.28
N ARG A 9 -7.55 4.27 4.08
CA ARG A 9 -7.62 2.95 4.72
C ARG A 9 -6.75 1.96 3.95
N CYS A 10 -5.63 1.55 4.54
CA CYS A 10 -4.91 0.35 4.11
C CYS A 10 -5.40 -0.89 4.88
N ILE A 11 -5.47 -2.05 4.22
CA ILE A 11 -5.84 -3.32 4.82
C ILE A 11 -4.78 -4.38 4.57
N VAL A 12 -4.72 -5.41 5.41
CA VAL A 12 -3.91 -6.61 5.11
C VAL A 12 -4.74 -7.53 4.23
N THR A 13 -4.20 -7.88 3.07
CA THR A 13 -4.88 -8.74 2.07
C THR A 13 -3.87 -9.70 1.43
N ARG A 14 -4.38 -10.80 0.88
CA ARG A 14 -3.63 -11.74 0.03
C ARG A 14 -3.93 -11.56 -1.47
N ALA A 15 -4.80 -10.61 -1.83
CA ALA A 15 -5.40 -10.47 -3.16
C ALA A 15 -4.41 -10.44 -4.34
N CYS A 16 -3.27 -9.76 -4.19
CA CYS A 16 -2.33 -9.56 -5.30
C CYS A 16 -1.34 -10.72 -5.49
N THR A 17 -0.94 -11.41 -4.42
CA THR A 17 0.18 -12.37 -4.52
C THR A 17 -0.10 -13.71 -3.85
N GLY A 18 -1.18 -13.83 -3.08
CA GLY A 18 -1.43 -14.97 -2.22
C GLY A 18 -0.70 -14.90 -0.88
N LYS A 19 0.24 -13.95 -0.69
CA LYS A 19 0.90 -13.66 0.60
C LYS A 19 0.25 -12.47 1.29
N PRO A 20 0.21 -12.44 2.64
CA PRO A 20 -0.24 -11.26 3.37
C PRO A 20 0.59 -10.02 2.99
N SER A 21 -0.07 -8.97 2.54
CA SER A 21 0.52 -7.67 2.23
C SER A 21 -0.43 -6.57 2.68
N ARG A 22 0.12 -5.47 3.17
CA ARG A 22 -0.67 -4.27 3.50
C ARG A 22 -0.74 -3.38 2.27
N ALA A 23 -1.96 -3.10 1.83
CA ALA A 23 -2.20 -2.30 0.64
C ALA A 23 -3.35 -1.32 0.83
N TRP A 24 -3.41 -0.29 -0.01
CA TRP A 24 -4.55 0.61 -0.08
C TRP A 24 -5.84 -0.16 -0.38
N ARG A 25 -6.94 0.18 0.29
CA ARG A 25 -8.26 -0.34 -0.03
C ARG A 25 -8.87 0.46 -1.18
N ASN A 26 -8.80 -0.11 -2.38
CA ASN A 26 -9.53 0.33 -3.57
C ASN A 26 -10.49 -0.78 -4.03
N ASP A 27 -11.07 -0.64 -5.23
CA ASP A 27 -12.09 -1.53 -5.76
C ASP A 27 -11.54 -2.93 -6.02
N PHE A 28 -10.32 -3.05 -6.57
CA PHE A 28 -9.66 -4.35 -6.70
C PHE A 28 -9.55 -5.06 -5.35
N VAL A 29 -9.00 -4.39 -4.33
CA VAL A 29 -8.83 -5.00 -3.01
C VAL A 29 -10.18 -5.29 -2.33
N ALA A 30 -11.17 -4.41 -2.50
CA ALA A 30 -12.52 -4.59 -1.95
C ALA A 30 -13.28 -5.74 -2.62
N SER A 31 -13.01 -6.03 -3.90
CA SER A 31 -13.66 -7.10 -4.66
C SER A 31 -13.40 -8.52 -4.12
N TRP A 32 -12.39 -8.67 -3.25
CA TRP A 32 -12.03 -9.93 -2.60
C TRP A 32 -12.70 -10.13 -1.23
N ALA A 33 -13.41 -9.13 -0.70
CA ALA A 33 -14.12 -9.27 0.56
C ALA A 33 -15.20 -10.34 0.46
N GLY A 34 -15.14 -11.35 1.33
CA GLY A 34 -16.02 -12.53 1.28
C GLY A 34 -15.63 -13.60 0.27
N ARG A 35 -14.54 -13.39 -0.49
CA ARG A 35 -13.98 -14.32 -1.49
C ARG A 35 -12.57 -14.77 -1.10
N GLU A 36 -12.20 -14.66 0.17
CA GLU A 36 -10.85 -14.92 0.65
C GLU A 36 -10.44 -16.39 0.44
N SER A 37 -11.40 -17.32 0.40
CA SER A 37 -11.18 -18.74 0.10
C SER A 37 -10.84 -19.00 -1.37
N GLU A 38 -11.17 -18.10 -2.30
CA GLU A 38 -10.83 -18.20 -3.72
C GLU A 38 -9.40 -17.75 -4.01
N ILE A 39 -8.75 -17.03 -3.08
CA ILE A 39 -7.39 -16.53 -3.26
C ILE A 39 -6.41 -17.70 -3.27
N LYS A 40 -5.73 -17.90 -4.41
CA LYS A 40 -4.73 -18.94 -4.57
C LYS A 40 -3.54 -18.73 -3.62
N PRO A 41 -2.79 -19.78 -3.27
CA PRO A 41 -1.50 -19.62 -2.58
C PRO A 41 -0.50 -18.89 -3.50
N TYR A 42 0.58 -18.39 -2.91
CA TYR A 42 1.74 -17.95 -3.69
C TYR A 42 2.48 -19.18 -4.24
N PRO A 43 2.96 -19.17 -5.49
CA PRO A 43 3.00 -18.03 -6.42
C PRO A 43 1.78 -17.90 -7.34
N ASP A 44 0.86 -18.85 -7.34
CA ASP A 44 -0.21 -18.95 -8.35
C ASP A 44 -1.10 -17.69 -8.40
N GLN A 45 -1.43 -17.10 -7.26
CA GLN A 45 -2.18 -15.84 -7.23
C GLN A 45 -1.38 -14.67 -7.85
N ALA A 46 -0.06 -14.66 -7.64
CA ALA A 46 0.80 -13.62 -8.19
C ALA A 46 0.88 -13.75 -9.72
N VAL A 47 0.92 -14.96 -10.26
CA VAL A 47 0.88 -15.17 -11.72
C VAL A 47 -0.36 -14.49 -12.34
N ASP A 48 -1.51 -14.56 -11.66
CA ASP A 48 -2.77 -13.99 -12.17
C ASP A 48 -2.89 -12.47 -11.94
N GLN A 49 -2.33 -11.93 -10.85
CA GLN A 49 -2.67 -10.58 -10.36
C GLN A 49 -1.48 -9.61 -10.26
N PHE A 50 -0.22 -10.07 -10.39
CA PHE A 50 0.95 -9.23 -10.12
C PHE A 50 1.08 -8.03 -11.08
N TRP A 51 0.51 -8.13 -12.29
CA TRP A 51 0.43 -7.02 -13.25
C TRP A 51 -0.25 -5.78 -12.66
N ARG A 52 -1.16 -5.95 -11.68
CA ARG A 52 -1.82 -4.84 -10.99
C ARG A 52 -0.85 -3.97 -10.19
N GLY A 53 0.30 -4.51 -9.78
CA GLY A 53 1.37 -3.73 -9.17
C GLY A 53 1.94 -2.68 -10.14
N TYR A 54 2.09 -3.04 -11.42
CA TYR A 54 2.48 -2.10 -12.47
C TYR A 54 1.38 -1.09 -12.76
N ALA A 55 0.13 -1.55 -12.90
CA ALA A 55 -1.02 -0.67 -13.10
C ALA A 55 -1.14 0.39 -12.00
N GLY A 56 -0.92 0.00 -10.73
CA GLY A 56 -0.91 0.94 -9.62
C GLY A 56 0.32 1.87 -9.62
N ALA A 57 1.53 1.30 -9.57
CA ALA A 57 2.74 2.06 -9.31
C ALA A 57 3.25 2.87 -10.51
N VAL A 58 2.98 2.43 -11.74
CA VAL A 58 3.52 3.03 -12.97
C VAL A 58 2.43 3.74 -13.75
N GLU A 59 1.27 3.12 -13.92
CA GLU A 59 0.17 3.70 -14.72
C GLU A 59 -0.76 4.61 -13.90
N GLY A 60 -0.69 4.52 -12.56
CA GLY A 60 -1.49 5.35 -11.67
C GLY A 60 -2.96 4.95 -11.60
N ASP A 61 -3.30 3.69 -11.90
CA ASP A 61 -4.66 3.16 -11.78
C ASP A 61 -5.07 3.05 -10.30
N LEU A 62 -5.72 4.09 -9.80
CA LEU A 62 -6.18 4.16 -8.41
C LEU A 62 -7.34 3.21 -8.09
N VAL A 63 -8.04 2.70 -9.11
CA VAL A 63 -9.27 1.90 -8.94
C VAL A 63 -8.94 0.42 -8.87
N GLU A 64 -8.18 -0.07 -9.86
CA GLU A 64 -7.89 -1.50 -10.04
C GLU A 64 -6.41 -1.86 -9.81
N GLY A 65 -5.54 -0.87 -9.65
CA GLY A 65 -4.12 -1.08 -9.34
C GLY A 65 -3.88 -1.63 -7.93
N PHE A 66 -2.71 -2.18 -7.68
CA PHE A 66 -2.30 -2.65 -6.36
C PHE A 66 -1.22 -1.75 -5.76
N PHE A 67 -1.53 -1.14 -4.61
CA PHE A 67 -0.67 -0.18 -3.94
C PHE A 67 -0.19 -0.71 -2.57
N PRO A 68 0.97 -1.38 -2.50
CA PRO A 68 1.55 -1.77 -1.22
C PRO A 68 1.95 -0.52 -0.44
N MET A 69 1.39 -0.33 0.75
CA MET A 69 1.66 0.85 1.57
C MET A 69 1.39 0.62 3.05
N GLY A 70 2.15 1.31 3.89
CA GLY A 70 2.01 1.33 5.34
C GLY A 70 0.91 2.28 5.83
N GLN A 71 0.50 2.12 7.09
CA GLN A 71 -0.39 3.07 7.77
C GLN A 71 0.27 4.44 7.97
N CYS A 72 1.60 4.48 8.08
CA CYS A 72 2.39 5.72 8.17
C CYS A 72 2.14 6.66 6.99
N ALA A 73 1.65 6.14 5.88
CA ALA A 73 1.42 6.96 4.72
C ALA A 73 0.32 8.03 4.99
N ALA A 74 -0.50 7.87 6.05
CA ALA A 74 -1.52 8.84 6.46
C ALA A 74 -0.94 10.17 6.98
N VAL A 75 0.33 10.15 7.40
CA VAL A 75 1.04 11.32 7.90
C VAL A 75 1.98 11.93 6.87
N ILE A 76 2.06 11.37 5.65
CA ILE A 76 2.84 11.94 4.56
C ILE A 76 2.00 13.02 3.88
N ASP A 77 2.47 14.26 3.89
CA ASP A 77 1.79 15.41 3.28
C ASP A 77 2.60 16.12 2.19
N GLU A 78 3.86 15.74 2.00
CA GLU A 78 4.77 16.31 1.00
C GLU A 78 5.60 15.24 0.28
N VAL A 79 6.03 15.57 -0.94
CA VAL A 79 6.95 14.76 -1.75
C VAL A 79 8.32 15.42 -1.71
N LEU A 80 9.29 14.71 -1.13
CA LEU A 80 10.65 15.22 -0.93
C LEU A 80 11.69 14.40 -1.71
N PRO A 81 12.83 15.01 -2.08
CA PRO A 81 14.00 14.25 -2.49
C PRO A 81 14.45 13.29 -1.38
N ALA A 82 14.90 12.08 -1.76
CA ALA A 82 15.30 11.05 -0.79
C ALA A 82 16.32 11.54 0.24
N ALA A 83 17.31 12.34 -0.17
CA ALA A 83 18.31 12.92 0.75
C ALA A 83 17.66 13.78 1.85
N ARG A 84 16.64 14.57 1.52
CA ARG A 84 15.93 15.41 2.50
C ARG A 84 15.11 14.58 3.48
N ILE A 85 14.53 13.47 3.03
CA ILE A 85 13.84 12.53 3.93
C ILE A 85 14.82 11.97 4.96
N VAL A 86 16.02 11.55 4.54
CA VAL A 86 17.05 11.03 5.44
C VAL A 86 17.52 12.11 6.43
N ASP A 87 17.78 13.34 5.96
CA ASP A 87 18.16 14.46 6.84
C ASP A 87 17.11 14.71 7.92
N LEU A 88 15.83 14.75 7.55
CA LEU A 88 14.71 14.99 8.47
C LEU A 88 14.54 13.85 9.48
N LEU A 89 14.69 12.60 9.03
CA LEU A 89 14.64 11.44 9.92
C LEU A 89 15.79 11.47 10.93
N ALA A 90 17.00 11.81 10.51
CA ALA A 90 18.16 11.92 11.40
C ALA A 90 18.02 13.07 12.41
N ALA A 91 17.50 14.22 11.97
CA ALA A 91 17.29 15.38 12.83
C ALA A 91 16.14 15.18 13.83
N GLY A 92 15.10 14.44 13.45
CA GLY A 92 13.95 14.13 14.33
C GLY A 92 14.18 12.94 15.26
N ALA A 93 15.28 12.19 15.10
CA ALA A 93 15.63 11.09 15.98
C ALA A 93 16.29 11.62 17.26
N GLU A 94 15.49 11.90 18.28
CA GLU A 94 16.02 11.96 19.66
C GLU A 94 16.55 10.57 20.04
N PRO A 95 17.70 10.46 20.73
CA PRO A 95 18.11 9.18 21.31
C PRO A 95 16.99 8.71 22.23
N ALA A 96 16.47 7.50 21.99
CA ALA A 96 15.54 6.87 22.91
C ALA A 96 16.21 6.85 24.29
N ALA A 97 15.70 7.67 25.22
CA ALA A 97 16.25 7.78 26.56
C ALA A 97 16.36 6.38 27.17
N ALA A 98 17.56 6.06 27.65
CA ALA A 98 17.88 4.81 28.34
C ALA A 98 17.21 4.74 29.72
#